data_AF-A0A3D4QAL8-F1
#
_entry.id   AF-A0A3D4QAL8-F1
#
_cell.length_a   1.000
_cell.length_b   1.000
_cell.length_c   1.000
_cell.angle_alpha   90.00
_cell.angle_beta   90.00
_cell.angle_gamma   90.00
#
_symmetry.space_group_name_H-M   'P 1'
#
loop_
_entity.id
_entity.type
_entity.pdbx_description
1 polymer ?
#
loop_
_entity_poly.entity_id
_entity_poly.type
_entity_poly.pdbx_seq_one_letter_code
_entity_poly.pdbx_strand_id
1 'polypeptide(L)'
;MKKNYVVIAAMALALSMTACGSNSTPEATTAAATTEAATEAATEAASEEATEAASEEATTEAGSEAAEEAKSAEYTVYNTTGMKVTDLYLYEVGSKDKGENLAGDGLADGDSITITRDEDADKQKDIKYVLEFTTEDGKTQSFDTLSYEQAPISLKSVDAAAGATPIAFEAPEK
;
A
#
# COMPACT_ATOMS: atom_id res chain seq x y z
N MET A 1 -29.45 -31.08 -30.04
CA MET A 1 -29.87 -31.61 -28.72
C MET A 1 -28.91 -32.73 -28.31
N LYS A 2 -27.95 -32.44 -27.44
CA LYS A 2 -27.22 -33.44 -26.65
C LYS A 2 -27.24 -32.96 -25.20
N LYS A 3 -27.84 -33.76 -24.34
CA LYS A 3 -28.03 -33.55 -22.91
C LYS A 3 -26.90 -34.27 -22.19
N ASN A 4 -26.05 -33.55 -21.48
CA ASN A 4 -25.11 -34.15 -20.55
C ASN A 4 -25.28 -33.46 -19.19
N TYR A 5 -25.31 -34.30 -18.16
CA TYR A 5 -25.96 -34.09 -16.88
C TYR A 5 -25.10 -33.30 -15.88
N VAL A 6 -25.80 -32.56 -15.02
CA VAL A 6 -25.30 -31.90 -13.80
C VAL A 6 -24.76 -32.94 -12.81
N VAL A 7 -23.60 -32.65 -12.22
CA VAL A 7 -23.22 -33.16 -10.89
C VAL A 7 -22.73 -31.97 -10.06
N ILE A 8 -23.50 -31.68 -9.01
CA ILE A 8 -23.21 -30.74 -7.93
C ILE A 8 -22.30 -31.48 -6.93
N ALA A 9 -21.21 -30.85 -6.50
CA ALA A 9 -20.44 -31.30 -5.34
C ALA A 9 -20.11 -30.11 -4.43
N ALA A 10 -20.33 -30.33 -3.14
CA ALA A 10 -20.63 -29.33 -2.12
C ALA A 10 -19.43 -28.51 -1.63
N MET A 11 -19.72 -27.25 -1.29
CA MET A 11 -18.89 -26.40 -0.44
C MET A 11 -18.86 -26.96 0.99
N ALA A 12 -17.67 -27.09 1.57
CA ALA A 12 -17.48 -27.29 3.01
C ALA A 12 -16.91 -26.01 3.62
N LEU A 13 -17.78 -25.30 4.35
CA LEU A 13 -17.43 -24.17 5.23
C LEU A 13 -16.96 -24.74 6.58
N ALA A 14 -15.69 -24.52 6.92
CA ALA A 14 -15.16 -24.80 8.25
C ALA A 14 -15.27 -23.52 9.09
N LEU A 15 -16.16 -23.54 10.07
CA LEU A 15 -16.28 -22.53 11.13
C LEU A 15 -15.30 -22.89 12.24
N SER A 16 -14.32 -22.02 12.52
CA SER A 16 -13.53 -22.08 13.76
C SER A 16 -14.18 -21.19 14.82
N MET A 17 -14.80 -21.82 15.81
CA MET A 17 -15.19 -21.18 17.06
C MET A 17 -13.96 -21.02 17.94
N THR A 18 -13.51 -19.78 18.18
CA THR A 18 -12.56 -19.48 19.25
C THR A 18 -13.34 -19.00 20.48
N ALA A 19 -13.10 -19.67 21.60
CA ALA A 19 -13.80 -19.52 22.85
C ALA A 19 -13.34 -18.26 23.61
N CYS A 20 -14.30 -17.57 24.22
CA CYS A 20 -14.09 -16.49 25.17
C CYS A 20 -14.54 -16.99 26.56
N GLY A 21 -13.76 -16.72 27.62
CA GLY A 21 -14.28 -16.73 28.99
C GLY A 21 -13.44 -17.43 30.06
N SER A 22 -12.69 -16.62 30.80
CA SER A 22 -12.57 -16.53 32.27
C SER A 22 -12.56 -17.81 33.13
N ASN A 23 -11.55 -17.94 34.00
CA ASN A 23 -11.69 -17.89 35.48
C ASN A 23 -10.45 -18.53 36.16
N SER A 24 -9.59 -17.74 36.79
CA SER A 24 -8.68 -18.21 37.86
C SER A 24 -8.24 -17.04 38.74
N THR A 25 -8.90 -16.91 39.89
CA THR A 25 -8.35 -16.72 41.26
C THR A 25 -6.93 -16.16 41.39
N PRO A 26 -6.76 -15.11 42.20
CA PRO A 26 -6.36 -15.33 43.60
C PRO A 26 -7.23 -14.61 44.63
N GLU A 27 -7.79 -15.39 45.56
CA GLU A 27 -8.09 -14.92 46.91
C GLU A 27 -6.82 -15.05 47.75
N ALA A 28 -6.43 -13.99 48.47
CA ALA A 28 -6.09 -14.05 49.89
C ALA A 28 -5.71 -12.67 50.46
N THR A 29 -6.30 -12.42 51.63
CA THR A 29 -5.77 -11.62 52.76
C THR A 29 -6.25 -10.17 52.92
N THR A 30 -7.41 -10.05 53.59
CA THR A 30 -7.63 -9.31 54.84
C THR A 30 -6.57 -8.29 55.28
N ALA A 31 -6.98 -7.02 55.40
CA ALA A 31 -6.65 -6.17 56.54
C ALA A 31 -7.71 -5.06 56.70
N ALA A 32 -8.25 -4.98 57.91
CA ALA A 32 -9.22 -4.00 58.36
C ALA A 32 -8.58 -2.62 58.57
N ALA A 33 -9.34 -1.54 58.40
CA ALA A 33 -9.70 -0.62 59.49
C ALA A 33 -10.44 0.62 58.96
N THR A 34 -11.28 1.12 59.85
CA THR A 34 -12.28 2.19 59.77
C THR A 34 -11.69 3.61 59.64
N THR A 35 -12.57 4.57 59.33
CA THR A 35 -12.69 5.99 59.80
C THR A 35 -13.11 6.85 58.58
N GLU A 36 -14.40 7.16 58.41
CA GLU A 36 -15.12 8.34 58.93
C GLU A 36 -14.63 9.71 58.42
N ALA A 37 -15.64 10.55 58.20
CA ALA A 37 -15.66 12.01 58.07
C ALA A 37 -15.61 12.63 56.66
N ALA A 38 -16.72 13.36 56.44
CA ALA A 38 -17.08 14.22 55.33
C ALA A 38 -16.17 15.44 55.16
N THR A 39 -16.17 15.99 53.94
CA THR A 39 -16.39 17.42 53.59
C THR A 39 -16.26 17.54 52.07
N GLU A 40 -17.32 17.99 51.37
CA GLU A 40 -17.42 19.31 50.74
C GLU A 40 -16.17 19.78 49.98
N ALA A 41 -16.29 19.91 48.65
CA ALA A 41 -16.04 21.17 47.91
C ALA A 41 -16.01 20.91 46.40
N ALA A 42 -16.97 21.52 45.70
CA ALA A 42 -16.88 21.79 44.27
C ALA A 42 -16.21 23.15 44.08
N THR A 43 -15.14 23.22 43.28
CA THR A 43 -14.53 24.42 42.67
C THR A 43 -13.52 23.89 41.64
N GLU A 44 -13.76 23.99 40.33
CA GLU A 44 -13.46 25.14 39.46
C GLU A 44 -12.03 25.69 39.60
N ALA A 45 -11.33 25.65 38.47
CA ALA A 45 -10.18 26.47 38.05
C ALA A 45 -8.88 26.40 38.87
N ALA A 46 -7.84 25.80 38.28
CA ALA A 46 -6.80 26.54 37.55
C ALA A 46 -5.46 25.77 37.51
N SER A 47 -4.94 25.69 36.29
CA SER A 47 -3.51 25.81 35.94
C SER A 47 -2.54 24.78 36.50
N GLU A 48 -2.02 23.93 35.61
CA GLU A 48 -0.57 23.73 35.48
C GLU A 48 -0.22 23.18 34.09
N GLU A 49 1.00 23.52 33.68
CA GLU A 49 1.57 23.56 32.35
C GLU A 49 1.63 22.23 31.58
N ALA A 50 1.48 22.32 30.26
CA ALA A 50 2.25 21.53 29.29
C ALA A 50 2.13 22.21 27.91
N THR A 51 2.89 23.27 27.71
CA THR A 51 3.37 23.65 26.38
C THR A 51 4.36 22.60 25.90
N GLU A 52 4.00 21.84 24.87
CA GLU A 52 4.96 21.22 23.97
C GLU A 52 4.47 21.45 22.55
N ALA A 53 4.99 22.54 22.00
CA ALA A 53 5.04 22.77 20.58
C ALA A 53 6.21 21.95 20.03
N ALA A 54 5.92 21.00 19.15
CA ALA A 54 6.94 20.36 18.31
C ALA A 54 6.46 20.42 16.85
N SER A 55 6.46 21.63 16.32
CA SER A 55 6.68 21.89 14.91
C SER A 55 8.14 22.34 14.76
N GLU A 56 8.82 21.78 13.76
CA GLU A 56 10.02 22.33 13.13
C GLU A 56 11.25 22.53 14.02
N GLU A 57 12.21 21.62 13.91
CA GLU A 57 13.61 22.04 13.73
C GLU A 57 14.21 21.31 12.53
N ALA A 58 14.17 22.03 11.41
CA ALA A 58 15.15 21.86 10.36
C ALA A 58 16.46 22.54 10.77
N THR A 59 17.55 21.89 10.37
CA THR A 59 18.85 22.49 10.05
C THR A 59 19.81 22.76 11.23
N THR A 60 20.91 22.00 11.28
CA THR A 60 22.27 22.50 10.94
C THR A 60 23.30 21.38 11.10
N GLU A 61 23.90 20.94 10.00
CA GLU A 61 25.35 20.70 9.93
C GLU A 61 25.79 21.12 8.51
N ALA A 62 26.56 22.20 8.47
CA ALA A 62 27.08 22.78 7.25
C ALA A 62 28.28 21.96 6.75
N GLY A 63 28.00 21.00 5.87
CA GLY A 63 28.96 20.54 4.86
C GLY A 63 28.57 21.16 3.53
N SER A 64 29.37 22.08 3.00
CA SER A 64 29.20 22.59 1.63
C SER A 64 29.59 21.52 0.61
N GLU A 65 28.71 20.56 0.44
CA GLU A 65 28.51 19.80 -0.79
C GLU A 65 27.02 19.93 -1.05
N ALA A 66 26.60 20.32 -2.26
CA ALA A 66 25.19 20.39 -2.59
C ALA A 66 24.61 18.97 -2.47
N ALA A 67 24.04 18.63 -1.32
CA ALA A 67 23.29 17.41 -1.13
C ALA A 67 22.05 17.54 -2.00
N GLU A 68 22.06 16.89 -3.16
CA GLU A 68 20.86 16.68 -3.95
C GLU A 68 19.85 15.98 -3.03
N GLU A 69 18.76 16.68 -2.70
CA GLU A 69 17.68 16.11 -1.90
C GLU A 69 17.10 14.91 -2.66
N ALA A 70 17.01 13.75 -1.99
CA ALA A 70 16.41 12.57 -2.58
C ALA A 70 14.95 12.86 -2.95
N LYS A 71 14.65 12.93 -4.25
CA LYS A 71 13.28 13.05 -4.76
C LYS A 71 12.67 11.66 -4.90
N SER A 72 11.41 11.45 -4.52
CA SER A 72 10.72 10.17 -4.77
C SER A 72 10.25 10.07 -6.22
N ALA A 73 10.36 8.88 -6.81
CA ALA A 73 9.66 8.55 -8.05
C ALA A 73 8.18 8.23 -7.75
N GLU A 74 7.29 8.65 -8.64
CA GLU A 74 5.84 8.47 -8.49
C GLU A 74 5.23 8.12 -9.84
N TYR A 75 4.57 6.97 -9.92
CA TYR A 75 3.87 6.55 -11.13
C TYR A 75 2.39 6.42 -10.87
N THR A 76 1.57 7.22 -11.54
CA THR A 76 0.13 7.00 -11.56
C THR A 76 -0.19 6.08 -12.73
N VAL A 77 -0.41 4.80 -12.42
CA VAL A 77 -0.67 3.76 -13.41
C VAL A 77 -2.18 3.62 -13.61
N TYR A 78 -2.65 3.90 -14.81
CA TYR A 78 -4.04 3.77 -15.25
C TYR A 78 -4.21 2.48 -16.04
N ASN A 79 -5.22 1.70 -15.71
CA ASN A 79 -5.60 0.56 -16.53
C ASN A 79 -6.49 1.01 -17.68
N THR A 80 -5.95 1.00 -18.89
CA THR A 80 -6.68 1.28 -20.14
C THR A 80 -6.70 0.06 -21.07
N THR A 81 -6.59 -1.13 -20.49
CA THR A 81 -6.48 -2.38 -21.26
C THR A 81 -7.84 -2.88 -21.76
N GLY A 82 -8.95 -2.30 -21.30
CA GLY A 82 -10.30 -2.79 -21.58
C GLY A 82 -10.67 -4.03 -20.77
N MET A 83 -9.81 -4.45 -19.83
CA MET A 83 -9.97 -5.63 -18.98
C MET A 83 -9.40 -5.37 -17.59
N LYS A 84 -9.75 -6.21 -16.62
CA LYS A 84 -9.13 -6.17 -15.29
C LYS A 84 -7.66 -6.60 -15.39
N VAL A 85 -6.77 -5.86 -14.76
CA VAL A 85 -5.38 -6.28 -14.51
C VAL A 85 -5.34 -7.07 -13.21
N THR A 86 -4.95 -8.34 -13.27
CA THR A 86 -4.88 -9.24 -12.11
C THR A 86 -3.56 -9.12 -11.36
N ASP A 87 -2.49 -8.83 -12.09
CA ASP A 87 -1.16 -8.68 -11.54
C ASP A 87 -0.51 -7.41 -12.06
N LEU A 88 0.09 -6.64 -11.15
CA LEU A 88 0.87 -5.45 -11.47
C LEU A 88 2.13 -5.45 -10.59
N TYR A 89 3.30 -5.39 -11.21
CA TYR A 89 4.59 -5.37 -10.54
C TYR A 89 5.43 -4.20 -11.03
N LEU A 90 6.17 -3.59 -10.11
CA LEU A 90 7.20 -2.61 -10.39
C LEU A 90 8.45 -2.99 -9.62
N TYR A 91 9.54 -3.31 -10.33
CA TYR A 91 10.80 -3.77 -9.72
C TYR A 91 12.00 -3.28 -10.52
N GLU A 92 13.18 -3.20 -9.88
CA GLU A 92 14.41 -2.75 -10.54
C GLU A 92 14.84 -3.73 -11.64
N VAL A 93 15.34 -3.21 -12.76
CA VAL A 93 15.89 -4.02 -13.85
C VAL A 93 17.02 -4.91 -13.32
N GLY A 94 16.90 -6.23 -13.57
CA GLY A 94 17.88 -7.22 -13.10
C GLY A 94 17.63 -7.75 -11.68
N SER A 95 16.63 -7.24 -10.98
CA SER A 95 16.16 -7.85 -9.73
C SER A 95 15.69 -9.29 -9.98
N LYS A 96 15.98 -10.19 -9.01
CA LYS A 96 15.48 -11.57 -9.01
C LYS A 96 14.10 -11.70 -8.38
N ASP A 97 13.67 -10.67 -7.66
CA ASP A 97 12.40 -10.60 -6.97
C ASP A 97 11.55 -9.46 -7.57
N LYS A 98 10.28 -9.77 -7.83
CA LYS A 98 9.29 -8.81 -8.35
C LYS A 98 8.60 -8.03 -7.23
N GLY A 99 8.72 -8.50 -5.99
CA GLY A 99 8.01 -7.97 -4.84
C GLY A 99 6.53 -8.36 -4.84
N GLU A 100 5.73 -7.58 -4.12
CA GLU A 100 4.29 -7.80 -3.97
C GLU A 100 3.49 -7.37 -5.21
N ASN A 101 2.35 -8.04 -5.42
CA ASN A 101 1.41 -7.66 -6.45
C ASN A 101 0.69 -6.36 -6.06
N LEU A 102 0.99 -5.29 -6.78
CA LEU A 102 0.45 -3.95 -6.56
C LEU A 102 -1.01 -3.82 -7.02
N ALA A 103 -1.52 -4.76 -7.80
CA ALA A 103 -2.92 -4.76 -8.21
C ALA A 103 -3.87 -5.19 -7.08
N GLY A 104 -3.37 -5.80 -5.99
CA GLY A 104 -4.21 -6.32 -4.89
C GLY A 104 -5.18 -7.39 -5.38
N ASP A 105 -6.49 -7.19 -5.16
CA ASP A 105 -7.54 -8.06 -5.72
C ASP A 105 -7.73 -7.86 -7.25
N GLY A 106 -7.03 -6.87 -7.81
CA GLY A 106 -6.90 -6.53 -9.22
C GLY A 106 -7.42 -5.13 -9.53
N LEU A 107 -6.82 -4.50 -10.55
CA LEU A 107 -7.11 -3.14 -10.98
C LEU A 107 -8.14 -3.18 -12.12
N ALA A 108 -9.35 -2.65 -11.90
CA ALA A 108 -10.40 -2.68 -12.92
C ALA A 108 -10.06 -1.76 -14.11
N ASP A 109 -10.72 -1.96 -15.24
CA ASP A 109 -10.56 -1.06 -16.38
C ASP A 109 -11.06 0.35 -16.04
N GLY A 110 -10.26 1.36 -16.39
CA GLY A 110 -10.49 2.76 -16.03
C GLY A 110 -9.99 3.17 -14.63
N ASP A 111 -9.64 2.21 -13.77
CA ASP A 111 -9.08 2.52 -12.45
C ASP A 111 -7.58 2.85 -12.53
N SER A 112 -7.06 3.48 -11.47
CA SER A 112 -5.66 3.85 -11.36
C SER A 112 -5.08 3.57 -9.98
N ILE A 113 -3.77 3.36 -9.92
CA ILE A 113 -3.00 3.25 -8.68
C ILE A 113 -1.76 4.15 -8.74
N THR A 114 -1.44 4.80 -7.62
CA THR A 114 -0.18 5.55 -7.46
C THR A 114 0.87 4.67 -6.79
N ILE A 115 2.03 4.54 -7.42
CA ILE A 115 3.16 3.75 -6.93
C ILE A 115 4.33 4.70 -6.64
N THR A 116 4.80 4.71 -5.39
CA THR A 116 5.95 5.52 -4.95
C THR A 116 7.19 4.68 -4.79
N ARG A 117 8.36 5.20 -5.19
CA ARG A 117 9.67 4.59 -4.95
C ARG A 117 10.64 5.62 -4.38
N ASP A 118 11.21 5.30 -3.24
CA ASP A 118 12.20 6.11 -2.52
C ASP A 118 13.56 5.45 -2.64
N GLU A 119 14.55 6.21 -3.12
CA GLU A 119 15.92 5.73 -3.34
C GLU A 119 16.91 6.84 -2.99
N ASP A 120 18.12 6.45 -2.60
CA ASP A 120 19.19 7.40 -2.29
C ASP A 120 19.51 8.30 -3.50
N ALA A 121 19.73 9.60 -3.26
CA ALA A 121 19.94 10.61 -4.30
C ALA A 121 21.07 10.25 -5.29
N ASP A 122 22.13 9.58 -4.83
CA ASP A 122 23.25 9.16 -5.66
C ASP A 122 22.90 8.04 -6.65
N LYS A 123 21.81 7.29 -6.43
CA LYS A 123 21.37 6.15 -7.26
C LYS A 123 20.27 6.49 -8.24
N GLN A 124 19.47 7.54 -7.98
CA GLN A 124 18.24 7.83 -8.73
C GLN A 124 18.44 7.90 -10.25
N LYS A 125 19.56 8.44 -10.71
CA LYS A 125 19.91 8.58 -12.14
C LYS A 125 20.26 7.26 -12.84
N ASP A 126 20.69 6.26 -12.07
CA ASP A 126 21.19 4.97 -12.58
C ASP A 126 20.13 3.87 -12.50
N ILE A 127 19.06 4.09 -11.72
CA ILE A 127 17.97 3.15 -11.54
C ILE A 127 17.03 3.15 -12.75
N LYS A 128 16.68 1.95 -13.19
CA LYS A 128 15.60 1.68 -14.15
C LYS A 128 14.67 0.63 -13.57
N TYR A 129 13.38 0.77 -13.85
CA TYR A 129 12.36 -0.17 -13.42
C TYR A 129 11.76 -0.94 -14.58
N VAL A 130 11.32 -2.15 -14.25
CA VAL A 130 10.41 -2.97 -15.04
C VAL A 130 9.01 -2.82 -14.49
N LEU A 131 8.10 -2.31 -15.31
CA LEU A 131 6.66 -2.37 -15.08
C LEU A 131 6.13 -3.59 -15.82
N GLU A 132 5.60 -4.57 -15.08
CA GLU A 132 5.01 -5.79 -15.63
C GLU A 132 3.56 -5.90 -15.18
N PHE A 133 2.66 -6.27 -16.09
CA PHE A 133 1.26 -6.47 -15.76
C PHE A 133 0.66 -7.67 -16.50
N THR A 134 -0.32 -8.31 -15.85
CA THR A 134 -1.10 -9.42 -16.41
C THR A 134 -2.57 -9.07 -16.41
N THR A 135 -3.22 -9.21 -17.56
CA THR A 135 -4.67 -9.02 -17.72
C THR A 135 -5.44 -10.29 -17.38
N GLU A 136 -6.75 -10.16 -17.13
CA GLU A 136 -7.65 -11.26 -16.73
C GLU A 136 -7.69 -12.44 -17.73
N ASP A 137 -7.35 -12.20 -19.00
CA ASP A 137 -7.19 -13.25 -20.02
C ASP A 137 -5.86 -14.02 -19.93
N GLY A 138 -5.04 -13.73 -18.91
CA GLY A 138 -3.76 -14.38 -18.63
C GLY A 138 -2.59 -13.88 -19.47
N LYS A 139 -2.73 -12.74 -20.17
CA LYS A 139 -1.65 -12.17 -20.98
C LYS A 139 -0.79 -11.21 -20.18
N THR A 140 0.51 -11.50 -20.13
CA THR A 140 1.50 -10.66 -19.47
C THR A 140 2.22 -9.76 -20.47
N GLN A 141 2.43 -8.50 -20.10
CA GLN A 141 3.22 -7.52 -20.84
C GLN A 141 4.22 -6.83 -19.90
N SER A 142 5.35 -6.37 -20.44
CA SER A 142 6.39 -5.71 -19.66
C SER A 142 7.02 -4.52 -20.39
N PHE A 143 7.39 -3.51 -19.61
CA PHE A 143 8.18 -2.35 -20.04
C PHE A 143 9.36 -2.19 -19.08
N ASP A 144 10.58 -2.37 -19.57
CA ASP A 144 11.80 -2.53 -18.77
C ASP A 144 12.73 -1.30 -18.78
N THR A 145 12.28 -0.19 -19.34
CA THR A 145 13.09 1.04 -19.49
C THR A 145 12.50 2.23 -18.73
N LEU A 146 11.70 1.97 -17.69
CA LEU A 146 11.07 3.04 -16.90
C LEU A 146 12.13 3.79 -16.09
N SER A 147 12.20 5.11 -16.28
CA SER A 147 13.15 5.97 -15.56
C SER A 147 12.63 6.32 -14.18
N TYR A 148 13.54 6.58 -13.23
CA TYR A 148 13.19 7.12 -11.93
C TYR A 148 12.64 8.56 -12.07
N GLU A 149 11.32 8.72 -12.11
CA GLU A 149 10.66 10.00 -12.36
C GLU A 149 9.24 10.07 -11.78
N GLN A 150 8.56 11.19 -12.02
CA GLN A 150 7.13 11.34 -11.72
C GLN A 150 6.36 11.37 -13.04
N ALA A 151 5.55 10.34 -13.33
CA ALA A 151 4.87 10.21 -14.61
C ALA A 151 3.51 9.50 -14.53
N PRO A 152 2.49 9.98 -15.26
CA PRO A 152 1.30 9.19 -15.55
C PRO A 152 1.61 8.10 -16.57
N ILE A 153 1.06 6.90 -16.38
CA ILE A 153 1.27 5.74 -17.25
C ILE A 153 -0.07 5.07 -17.55
N SER A 154 -0.45 4.97 -18.82
CA SER A 154 -1.62 4.20 -19.25
C SER A 154 -1.20 2.83 -19.78
N LEU A 155 -1.76 1.76 -19.21
CA LEU A 155 -1.53 0.37 -19.63
C LEU A 155 -2.35 0.04 -20.88
N LYS A 156 -1.72 -0.49 -21.93
CA LYS A 156 -2.39 -0.88 -23.17
C LYS A 156 -2.63 -2.37 -23.21
N SER A 157 -3.74 -2.79 -23.81
CA SER A 157 -3.94 -4.21 -24.14
C SER A 157 -2.94 -4.66 -25.19
N VAL A 158 -2.71 -5.97 -25.30
CA VAL A 158 -1.85 -6.55 -26.36
C VAL A 158 -2.34 -6.18 -27.77
N ASP A 159 -3.65 -6.00 -27.93
CA ASP A 159 -4.29 -5.65 -29.19
C ASP A 159 -4.05 -4.17 -29.52
N ALA A 160 -4.27 -3.28 -28.53
CA ALA A 160 -4.01 -1.85 -28.66
C ALA A 160 -2.52 -1.53 -28.83
N ALA A 161 -1.63 -2.34 -28.24
CA ALA A 161 -0.20 -2.21 -28.44
C ALA A 161 0.22 -2.59 -29.87
N ALA A 162 -0.51 -3.48 -30.56
CA ALA A 162 -0.17 -3.98 -31.90
C ALA A 162 1.31 -4.44 -32.04
N GLY A 163 1.89 -4.96 -30.95
CA GLY A 163 3.31 -5.33 -30.88
C GLY A 163 4.30 -4.19 -30.60
N ALA A 164 3.81 -2.99 -30.32
CA ALA A 164 4.58 -1.84 -29.85
C ALA A 164 4.70 -1.82 -28.32
N THR A 165 5.14 -0.67 -27.79
CA THR A 165 5.26 -0.42 -26.36
C THR A 165 3.93 -0.67 -25.64
N PRO A 166 3.89 -1.49 -24.57
CA PRO A 166 2.64 -1.89 -23.90
C PRO A 166 2.05 -0.79 -23.00
N ILE A 167 2.65 0.40 -22.99
CA ILE A 167 2.24 1.54 -22.17
C ILE A 167 2.23 2.84 -22.98
N ALA A 168 1.62 3.88 -22.43
CA ALA A 168 1.76 5.27 -22.84
C ALA A 168 2.09 6.16 -21.63
N PHE A 169 2.95 7.17 -21.81
CA PHE A 169 3.34 8.11 -20.76
C PHE A 169 2.39 9.31 -20.68
N GLU A 170 1.10 9.02 -20.50
CA GLU A 170 0.05 10.02 -20.39
C GLU A 170 -1.12 9.47 -19.59
N ALA A 171 -1.90 10.38 -19.00
CA ALA A 171 -3.19 10.02 -18.41
C ALA A 171 -4.22 9.74 -19.51
N PRO A 172 -5.24 8.89 -19.27
CA PRO A 172 -6.26 8.62 -20.27
C PRO A 172 -7.05 9.88 -20.65
N GLU A 173 -7.41 9.98 -21.93
CA GLU A 173 -8.35 11.01 -22.39
C GLU A 173 -9.75 10.76 -21.80
N LYS A 174 -10.50 11.84 -21.56
CA LYS A 174 -11.85 11.80 -21.00
C LYS A 174 -12.92 11.58 -22.07
#